data_AF-A0A9P4TNZ1-F1
#
_entry.id   AF-A0A9P4TNZ1-F1
#
_cell.length_a   1.000
_cell.length_b   1.000
_cell.length_c   1.000
_cell.angle_alpha   90.00
_cell.angle_beta   90.00
_cell.angle_gamma   90.00
#
_symmetry.space_group_name_H-M   'P 1'
#
loop_
_entity.id
_entity.type
_entity.pdbx_description
1 polymer ?
#
loop_
_entity_poly.entity_id
_entity_poly.type
_entity_poly.pdbx_seq_one_letter_code
_entity_poly.pdbx_strand_id
1 'polypeptide(L)'
;MTPPAYGGAKALGFSKYAPQLAAKPSVAESTIATKEQIAALNAPHEAKPPAAALAIEQGVTLKQEVDDHTASFSRAVSNAVLNTRELLCLLRESTPGSENADKLWQELEQLFKAANDANDALPRFLEKQRDSMSLYHSSMLNETRRETQEELNLQHKKVNTQHNLILEQQEAFQDHKMQTASKLEELAQLQERVSRLTLEKGNFRTEVDKYKALLENETASKAEDVKTADALHKELETLISSKKQLEAENDMLRKTTADMLEQIKNAEQKVTDRFSKELAAKSEELQKLSVKAASLNSLMNTLKSDETTAKKELEKLKNENRLISVKYTNQAAEQASAQAKLVDQGKKIESLTADINKLQKSNADLQRNVEKASELTQTNNDLSKAKDDLQKRLASLDTELRVAKDNAMTAQNEVQTLKIEAAKATATGSNNDKALMERIHDLEEKKGDLESALAEWTQLANRSYAEYQKLLPLYKDTEKYRNDASDKEVQIKELKRLLAAKDAQSNGAGAGASAGDDAVYWKNKYNVLLSSI
;
A
#
# COMPACT_ATOMS: atom_id res chain seq x y z
N MET A 1 20.28 40.85 -38.19
CA MET A 1 21.17 40.91 -39.36
C MET A 1 20.56 41.84 -40.40
N THR A 2 21.39 42.48 -41.23
CA THR A 2 20.97 43.47 -42.24
C THR A 2 20.42 42.81 -43.51
N PRO A 3 19.49 43.47 -44.24
CA PRO A 3 19.08 43.02 -45.57
C PRO A 3 20.18 43.32 -46.61
N PRO A 4 20.39 42.44 -47.61
CA PRO A 4 21.32 42.71 -48.70
C PRO A 4 20.71 43.70 -49.69
N ALA A 5 21.27 44.91 -49.80
CA ALA A 5 21.00 45.81 -50.92
C ALA A 5 21.72 45.28 -52.17
N TYR A 6 20.98 44.86 -53.19
CA TYR A 6 21.56 44.40 -54.45
C TYR A 6 21.63 45.54 -55.47
N GLY A 7 22.79 45.70 -56.12
CA GLY A 7 23.08 46.83 -57.00
C GLY A 7 22.41 46.72 -58.38
N GLY A 8 22.02 47.86 -58.94
CA GLY A 8 21.51 47.94 -60.32
C GLY A 8 22.61 47.68 -61.35
N ALA A 9 22.27 46.99 -62.43
CA ALA A 9 23.18 46.71 -63.54
C ALA A 9 23.45 48.00 -64.36
N LYS A 10 24.65 48.57 -64.21
CA LYS A 10 25.21 49.47 -65.22
C LYS A 10 25.67 48.68 -66.45
N ALA A 11 25.66 49.36 -67.59
CA ALA A 11 26.27 48.97 -68.86
C ALA A 11 25.69 47.73 -69.59
N LEU A 12 24.93 48.00 -70.66
CA LEU A 12 25.03 47.24 -71.91
C LEU A 12 24.72 48.14 -73.12
N GLY A 13 25.49 49.23 -73.24
CA GLY A 13 25.34 50.23 -74.29
C GLY A 13 25.92 49.81 -75.65
N PHE A 14 25.35 48.76 -76.28
CA PHE A 14 25.69 48.35 -77.65
C PHE A 14 24.47 47.77 -78.40
N SER A 15 23.53 48.62 -78.79
CA SER A 15 22.49 48.26 -79.78
C SER A 15 22.90 48.75 -81.18
N LYS A 16 22.94 47.84 -82.16
CA LYS A 16 23.31 48.14 -83.55
C LYS A 16 22.18 48.78 -84.40
N TYR A 17 21.10 49.24 -83.76
CA TYR A 17 19.88 49.72 -84.42
C TYR A 17 19.49 51.16 -84.07
N ALA A 18 20.49 52.05 -83.98
CA ALA A 18 20.28 53.50 -84.01
C ALA A 18 20.53 54.03 -85.43
N PRO A 19 19.53 54.57 -86.14
CA PRO A 19 19.76 55.27 -87.41
C PRO A 19 20.62 56.51 -87.16
N GLN A 20 21.67 56.70 -87.96
CA GLN A 20 22.52 57.88 -87.86
C GLN A 20 21.79 59.12 -88.41
N LEU A 21 21.54 60.11 -87.54
CA LEU A 21 21.17 61.45 -87.97
C LEU A 21 22.40 62.14 -88.58
N ALA A 22 22.51 62.12 -89.91
CA ALA A 22 23.58 62.74 -90.67
C ALA A 22 23.06 63.30 -92.01
N ALA A 23 23.80 64.26 -92.57
CA ALA A 23 23.58 64.90 -93.87
C ALA A 23 22.22 65.60 -94.08
N LYS A 24 22.16 66.91 -93.76
CA LYS A 24 21.22 67.84 -94.42
C LYS A 24 21.48 67.82 -95.94
N PRO A 25 20.46 67.63 -96.80
CA PRO A 25 20.56 68.07 -98.19
C PRO A 25 20.48 69.60 -98.21
N SER A 26 21.53 70.27 -98.68
CA SER A 26 21.41 71.64 -99.17
C SER A 26 20.94 71.54 -100.62
N VAL A 27 19.67 71.87 -100.86
CA VAL A 27 19.07 71.95 -102.20
C VAL A 27 18.34 73.29 -102.30
N ALA A 28 18.51 73.95 -103.44
CA ALA A 28 18.24 75.36 -103.65
C ALA A 28 16.87 75.86 -103.17
N GLU A 29 16.85 77.11 -102.71
CA GLU A 29 15.63 77.91 -102.65
C GLU A 29 15.03 77.97 -104.06
N SER A 30 13.74 77.63 -104.19
CA SER A 30 12.99 77.82 -105.43
C SER A 30 12.75 79.31 -105.62
N THR A 31 13.70 80.01 -106.26
CA THR A 31 13.62 81.44 -106.53
C THR A 31 12.49 81.71 -107.52
N ILE A 32 11.31 82.07 -107.01
CA ILE A 32 10.17 82.50 -107.81
C ILE A 32 10.62 83.71 -108.64
N ALA A 33 10.57 83.60 -109.97
CA ALA A 33 10.96 84.67 -110.87
C ALA A 33 10.11 85.93 -110.61
N THR A 34 10.73 86.99 -110.09
CA THR A 34 10.07 88.26 -109.80
C THR A 34 9.63 88.95 -111.09
N LYS A 35 8.49 89.66 -111.03
CA LYS A 35 7.89 90.37 -112.18
C LYS A 35 8.84 91.29 -112.94
N GLU A 36 9.90 91.76 -112.29
CA GLU A 36 10.90 92.67 -112.85
C GLU A 36 11.81 92.00 -113.90
N GLN A 37 12.08 90.70 -113.81
CA GLN A 37 12.88 90.00 -114.82
C GLN A 37 12.12 89.81 -116.15
N ILE A 38 10.78 89.78 -116.12
CA ILE A 38 9.95 89.75 -117.33
C ILE A 38 9.93 91.14 -118.01
N ALA A 39 10.09 92.23 -117.25
CA ALA A 39 10.12 93.59 -117.80
C ALA A 39 11.39 93.87 -118.64
N ALA A 40 12.52 93.23 -118.32
CA ALA A 40 13.80 93.43 -119.00
C ALA A 40 13.82 92.97 -120.48
N LEU A 41 12.85 92.13 -120.90
CA LEU A 41 12.67 91.69 -122.29
C LEU A 41 11.88 92.68 -123.16
N ASN A 42 11.25 93.70 -122.56
CA ASN A 42 10.47 94.72 -123.27
C ASN A 42 11.25 96.04 -123.48
N ALA A 43 12.57 95.96 -123.63
CA ALA A 43 13.36 97.09 -124.11
C ALA A 43 12.99 97.39 -125.58
N PRO A 44 12.56 98.62 -125.93
CA PRO A 44 12.29 98.98 -127.32
C PRO A 44 13.61 99.11 -128.06
N HIS A 45 14.07 98.01 -128.66
CA HIS A 45 15.22 98.04 -129.57
C HIS A 45 14.93 99.05 -130.68
N GLU A 46 15.82 100.04 -130.84
CA GLU A 46 15.67 101.09 -131.83
C GLU A 46 15.36 100.51 -133.20
N ALA A 47 14.23 100.93 -133.77
CA ALA A 47 13.72 100.40 -135.03
C ALA A 47 14.61 100.88 -136.19
N LYS A 48 15.72 100.18 -136.41
CA LYS A 48 16.35 100.10 -137.73
C LYS A 48 15.23 99.87 -138.75
N PRO A 49 15.21 100.58 -139.89
CA PRO A 49 14.27 100.28 -140.96
C PRO A 49 14.32 98.77 -141.22
N PRO A 50 13.18 98.05 -141.20
CA PRO A 50 13.20 96.61 -141.45
C PRO A 50 13.87 96.37 -142.80
N ALA A 51 14.60 95.26 -142.97
CA ALA A 51 15.43 95.07 -144.17
C ALA A 51 14.65 95.23 -145.49
N ALA A 52 13.34 94.96 -145.47
CA ALA A 52 12.42 95.27 -146.57
C ALA A 52 12.34 96.76 -146.94
N ALA A 53 12.33 97.69 -145.98
CA ALA A 53 12.31 99.14 -146.23
C ALA A 53 13.62 99.62 -146.88
N LEU A 54 14.78 99.13 -146.40
CA LEU A 54 16.07 99.46 -146.99
C LEU A 54 16.24 98.84 -148.39
N ALA A 55 15.68 97.64 -148.62
CA ALA A 55 15.60 97.03 -149.95
C ALA A 55 14.64 97.77 -150.90
N ILE A 56 13.54 98.35 -150.40
CA ILE A 56 12.65 99.23 -151.17
C ILE A 56 13.39 100.51 -151.56
N GLU A 57 14.11 101.14 -150.62
CA GLU A 57 14.91 102.35 -150.87
C GLU A 57 15.98 102.10 -151.93
N GLN A 58 16.79 101.04 -151.77
CA GLN A 58 17.78 100.63 -152.77
C GLN A 58 17.14 100.28 -154.13
N GLY A 59 15.96 99.65 -154.12
CA GLY A 59 15.20 99.34 -155.35
C GLY A 59 14.70 100.58 -156.10
N VAL A 60 14.38 101.67 -155.38
CA VAL A 60 14.04 102.97 -155.99
C VAL A 60 15.29 103.64 -156.56
N THR A 61 16.39 103.69 -155.81
CA THR A 61 17.66 104.26 -156.31
C THR A 61 18.16 103.55 -157.56
N LEU A 62 18.22 102.21 -157.53
CA LEU A 62 18.69 101.40 -158.67
C LEU A 62 17.78 101.55 -159.89
N LYS A 63 16.45 101.69 -159.69
CA LYS A 63 15.54 102.00 -160.80
C LYS A 63 15.89 103.36 -161.42
N GLN A 64 16.11 104.38 -160.61
CA GLN A 64 16.38 105.73 -161.11
C GLN A 64 17.73 105.79 -161.86
N GLU A 65 18.77 105.11 -161.36
CA GLU A 65 20.04 104.94 -162.09
C GLU A 65 19.83 104.22 -163.44
N VAL A 66 19.00 103.17 -163.48
CA VAL A 66 18.66 102.45 -164.72
C VAL A 66 17.88 103.33 -165.70
N ASP A 67 16.90 104.10 -165.24
CA ASP A 67 16.10 105.01 -166.08
C ASP A 67 17.00 106.13 -166.66
N ASP A 68 17.89 106.74 -165.85
CA ASP A 68 18.84 107.76 -166.28
C ASP A 68 19.91 107.20 -167.25
N HIS A 69 20.49 106.02 -166.98
CA HIS A 69 21.41 105.36 -167.90
C HIS A 69 20.74 104.98 -169.22
N THR A 70 19.49 104.51 -169.18
CA THR A 70 18.72 104.19 -170.38
C THR A 70 18.48 105.47 -171.20
N ALA A 71 17.98 106.54 -170.58
CA ALA A 71 17.76 107.83 -171.27
C ALA A 71 19.04 108.43 -171.85
N SER A 72 20.18 108.27 -171.16
CA SER A 72 21.50 108.65 -171.66
C SER A 72 21.91 107.81 -172.89
N PHE A 73 21.72 106.50 -172.84
CA PHE A 73 21.97 105.58 -173.96
C PHE A 73 21.07 105.88 -175.17
N SER A 74 19.75 106.02 -174.97
CA SER A 74 18.80 106.41 -176.04
C SER A 74 19.23 107.69 -176.74
N ARG A 75 19.70 108.69 -175.98
CA ARG A 75 20.17 109.98 -176.51
C ARG A 75 21.51 109.86 -177.24
N ALA A 76 22.46 109.10 -176.70
CA ALA A 76 23.75 108.86 -177.34
C ALA A 76 23.58 108.09 -178.67
N VAL A 77 22.75 107.05 -178.67
CA VAL A 77 22.36 106.31 -179.88
C VAL A 77 21.65 107.23 -180.86
N SER A 78 20.62 107.97 -180.46
CA SER A 78 19.90 108.89 -181.35
C SER A 78 20.80 109.95 -182.00
N ASN A 79 21.77 110.49 -181.26
CA ASN A 79 22.73 111.45 -181.79
C ASN A 79 23.71 110.79 -182.77
N ALA A 80 24.19 109.57 -182.48
CA ALA A 80 25.03 108.81 -183.40
C ALA A 80 24.27 108.40 -184.68
N VAL A 81 23.00 108.00 -184.55
CA VAL A 81 22.05 107.71 -185.64
C VAL A 81 21.92 108.92 -186.55
N LEU A 82 21.60 110.10 -185.99
CA LEU A 82 21.45 111.35 -186.75
C LEU A 82 22.74 111.74 -187.47
N ASN A 83 23.87 111.84 -186.75
CA ASN A 83 25.15 112.23 -187.34
C ASN A 83 25.59 111.26 -188.46
N THR A 84 25.35 109.95 -188.30
CA THR A 84 25.72 108.97 -189.33
C THR A 84 24.77 109.02 -190.53
N ARG A 85 23.48 109.28 -190.31
CA ARG A 85 22.49 109.50 -191.37
C ARG A 85 22.83 110.76 -192.19
N GLU A 86 23.26 111.83 -191.53
CA GLU A 86 23.66 113.09 -192.16
C GLU A 86 24.96 112.93 -192.98
N LEU A 87 25.98 112.26 -192.42
CA LEU A 87 27.20 111.87 -193.16
C LEU A 87 26.91 110.98 -194.37
N LEU A 88 25.92 110.07 -194.27
CA LEU A 88 25.51 109.21 -195.37
C LEU A 88 24.70 109.95 -196.44
N CYS A 89 23.90 110.95 -196.08
CA CYS A 89 23.29 111.86 -197.06
C CYS A 89 24.37 112.58 -197.88
N LEU A 90 25.38 113.16 -197.21
CA LEU A 90 26.51 113.83 -197.88
C LEU A 90 27.31 112.88 -198.79
N LEU A 91 27.54 111.63 -198.37
CA LEU A 91 28.15 110.58 -199.22
C LEU A 91 27.28 110.24 -200.44
N ARG A 92 25.96 110.11 -200.26
CA ARG A 92 25.02 109.76 -201.34
C ARG A 92 24.88 110.89 -202.36
N GLU A 93 24.88 112.14 -201.92
CA GLU A 93 24.95 113.33 -202.78
C GLU A 93 26.30 113.44 -203.51
N SER A 94 27.40 113.02 -202.86
CA SER A 94 28.74 113.00 -203.46
C SER A 94 28.97 111.86 -204.46
N THR A 95 28.22 110.75 -204.36
CA THR A 95 28.34 109.58 -205.25
C THR A 95 26.98 109.05 -205.75
N PRO A 96 26.23 109.84 -206.55
CA PRO A 96 24.93 109.42 -207.07
C PRO A 96 25.05 108.19 -207.98
N GLY A 97 24.23 107.16 -207.71
CA GLY A 97 24.20 105.90 -208.47
C GLY A 97 25.09 104.77 -207.94
N SER A 98 25.74 104.93 -206.77
CA SER A 98 26.54 103.87 -206.15
C SER A 98 25.67 102.82 -205.43
N GLU A 99 25.52 101.62 -206.03
CA GLU A 99 24.76 100.49 -205.44
C GLU A 99 25.27 100.11 -204.03
N ASN A 100 26.57 100.27 -203.78
CA ASN A 100 27.16 100.00 -202.47
C ASN A 100 26.72 101.01 -201.40
N ALA A 101 26.43 102.26 -201.77
CA ALA A 101 25.94 103.28 -200.83
C ALA A 101 24.48 102.99 -200.41
N ASP A 102 23.64 102.56 -201.36
CA ASP A 102 22.25 102.19 -201.06
C ASP A 102 22.14 100.90 -200.22
N LYS A 103 23.08 99.95 -200.38
CA LYS A 103 23.21 98.78 -199.48
C LYS A 103 23.63 99.19 -198.06
N LEU A 104 24.66 100.03 -197.94
CA LEU A 104 25.09 100.59 -196.65
C LEU A 104 23.95 101.33 -195.94
N TRP A 105 23.13 102.06 -196.70
CA TRP A 105 21.92 102.70 -196.16
C TRP A 105 20.89 101.69 -195.65
N GLN A 106 20.61 100.60 -196.39
CA GLN A 106 19.69 99.55 -195.92
C GLN A 106 20.22 98.83 -194.67
N GLU A 107 21.51 98.55 -194.60
CA GLU A 107 22.13 97.95 -193.41
C GLU A 107 22.06 98.89 -192.19
N LEU A 108 22.28 100.20 -192.37
CA LEU A 108 22.08 101.16 -191.28
C LEU A 108 20.61 101.36 -190.90
N GLU A 109 19.67 101.41 -191.84
CA GLU A 109 18.24 101.54 -191.50
C GLU A 109 17.74 100.27 -190.77
N GLN A 110 18.27 99.09 -191.09
CA GLN A 110 18.07 97.86 -190.29
C GLN A 110 18.71 97.95 -188.90
N LEU A 111 19.94 98.45 -188.79
CA LEU A 111 20.63 98.62 -187.51
C LEU A 111 19.94 99.68 -186.62
N PHE A 112 19.44 100.77 -187.21
CA PHE A 112 18.62 101.77 -186.52
C PHE A 112 17.31 101.18 -186.03
N LYS A 113 16.64 100.35 -186.84
CA LYS A 113 15.46 99.61 -186.40
C LYS A 113 15.80 98.67 -185.24
N ALA A 114 16.85 97.86 -185.35
CA ALA A 114 17.27 96.96 -184.29
C ALA A 114 17.68 97.71 -183.00
N ALA A 115 18.29 98.88 -183.12
CA ALA A 115 18.64 99.74 -181.99
C ALA A 115 17.39 100.33 -181.30
N ASN A 116 16.38 100.76 -182.07
CA ASN A 116 15.11 101.23 -181.50
C ASN A 116 14.30 100.08 -180.88
N ASP A 117 14.21 98.92 -181.57
CA ASP A 117 13.55 97.72 -181.04
C ASP A 117 14.22 97.25 -179.74
N ALA A 118 15.55 97.35 -179.62
CA ALA A 118 16.29 97.08 -178.39
C ALA A 118 16.06 98.15 -177.30
N ASN A 119 15.98 99.43 -177.68
CA ASN A 119 15.70 100.54 -176.77
C ASN A 119 14.30 100.44 -176.13
N ASP A 120 13.30 99.98 -176.89
CA ASP A 120 11.94 99.72 -176.39
C ASP A 120 11.85 98.41 -175.58
N ALA A 121 12.71 97.43 -175.86
CA ALA A 121 12.74 96.15 -175.16
C ALA A 121 13.46 96.22 -173.80
N LEU A 122 14.53 97.02 -173.67
CA LEU A 122 15.38 97.04 -172.48
C LEU A 122 14.63 97.46 -171.19
N PRO A 123 13.81 98.53 -171.15
CA PRO A 123 13.02 98.87 -169.96
C PRO A 123 12.06 97.76 -169.56
N ARG A 124 11.40 97.12 -170.55
CA ARG A 124 10.46 96.01 -170.32
C ARG A 124 11.15 94.77 -169.78
N PHE A 125 12.39 94.50 -170.21
CA PHE A 125 13.21 93.42 -169.67
C PHE A 125 13.60 93.69 -168.21
N LEU A 126 14.10 94.89 -167.91
CA LEU A 126 14.55 95.26 -166.56
C LEU A 126 13.38 95.37 -165.57
N GLU A 127 12.22 95.85 -166.00
CA GLU A 127 10.97 95.80 -165.23
C GLU A 127 10.54 94.35 -164.94
N LYS A 128 10.56 93.48 -165.95
CA LYS A 128 10.26 92.04 -165.76
C LYS A 128 11.27 91.36 -164.83
N GLN A 129 12.54 91.74 -164.88
CA GLN A 129 13.59 91.22 -163.99
C GLN A 129 13.36 91.70 -162.55
N ARG A 130 13.08 93.00 -162.34
CA ARG A 130 12.70 93.58 -161.04
C ARG A 130 11.51 92.85 -160.43
N ASP A 131 10.45 92.64 -161.20
CA ASP A 131 9.22 92.01 -160.70
C ASP A 131 9.43 90.51 -160.42
N SER A 132 10.25 89.82 -161.22
CA SER A 132 10.65 88.44 -160.94
C SER A 132 11.47 88.33 -159.65
N MET A 133 12.41 89.26 -159.40
CA MET A 133 13.17 89.34 -158.14
C MET A 133 12.29 89.70 -156.94
N SER A 134 11.34 90.63 -157.12
CA SER A 134 10.37 91.01 -156.09
C SER A 134 9.46 89.84 -155.69
N LEU A 135 8.99 89.06 -156.67
CA LEU A 135 8.24 87.83 -156.42
C LEU A 135 9.10 86.76 -155.74
N TYR A 136 10.35 86.58 -156.16
CA TYR A 136 11.28 85.64 -155.50
C TYR A 136 11.54 86.02 -154.04
N HIS A 137 11.89 87.27 -153.75
CA HIS A 137 12.09 87.75 -152.39
C HIS A 137 10.79 87.66 -151.55
N SER A 138 9.64 87.98 -152.12
CA SER A 138 8.34 87.85 -151.44
C SER A 138 8.00 86.39 -151.13
N SER A 139 8.30 85.47 -152.05
CA SER A 139 8.15 84.03 -151.84
C SER A 139 9.09 83.52 -150.75
N MET A 140 10.38 83.87 -150.80
CA MET A 140 11.37 83.51 -149.77
C MET A 140 10.99 84.06 -148.38
N LEU A 141 10.57 85.33 -148.28
CA LEU A 141 10.16 85.93 -147.02
C LEU A 141 8.87 85.31 -146.45
N ASN A 142 7.91 84.93 -147.30
CA ASN A 142 6.72 84.22 -146.87
C ASN A 142 7.03 82.77 -146.46
N GLU A 143 7.96 82.11 -147.13
CA GLU A 143 8.41 80.76 -146.78
C GLU A 143 9.19 80.76 -145.46
N THR A 144 10.17 81.65 -145.28
CA THR A 144 10.88 81.81 -144.00
C THR A 144 9.91 82.20 -142.87
N ARG A 145 8.87 82.99 -143.14
CA ARG A 145 7.78 83.27 -142.17
C ARG A 145 6.96 82.02 -141.86
N ARG A 146 6.67 81.17 -142.85
CA ARG A 146 5.96 79.91 -142.67
C ARG A 146 6.79 78.93 -141.82
N GLU A 147 8.06 78.72 -142.18
CA GLU A 147 9.00 77.88 -141.45
C GLU A 147 9.17 78.34 -139.99
N THR A 148 9.41 79.63 -139.75
CA THR A 148 9.55 80.16 -138.38
C THR A 148 8.25 80.10 -137.57
N GLN A 149 7.08 80.23 -138.20
CA GLN A 149 5.79 80.04 -137.53
C GLN A 149 5.50 78.55 -137.25
N GLU A 150 5.89 77.64 -138.14
CA GLU A 150 5.78 76.18 -137.93
C GLU A 150 6.72 75.71 -136.81
N GLU A 151 7.95 76.21 -136.76
CA GLU A 151 8.91 75.95 -135.68
C GLU A 151 8.44 76.55 -134.34
N LEU A 152 7.93 77.79 -134.32
CA LEU A 152 7.33 78.38 -133.11
C LEU A 152 6.14 77.55 -132.60
N ASN A 153 5.28 77.07 -133.50
CA ASN A 153 4.18 76.17 -133.18
C ASN A 153 4.68 74.80 -132.67
N LEU A 154 5.81 74.29 -133.17
CA LEU A 154 6.45 73.06 -132.70
C LEU A 154 7.05 73.24 -131.30
N GLN A 155 7.74 74.34 -131.02
CA GLN A 155 8.25 74.65 -129.69
C GLN A 155 7.12 74.87 -128.68
N HIS A 156 6.03 75.57 -129.04
CA HIS A 156 4.84 75.68 -128.18
C HIS A 156 4.20 74.32 -127.88
N LYS A 157 4.06 73.43 -128.87
CA LYS A 157 3.60 72.05 -128.65
C LYS A 157 4.53 71.29 -127.70
N LYS A 158 5.83 71.36 -127.92
CA LYS A 158 6.87 70.72 -127.09
C LYS A 158 6.83 71.22 -125.64
N VAL A 159 6.72 72.53 -125.42
CA VAL A 159 6.58 73.13 -124.08
C VAL A 159 5.29 72.65 -123.40
N ASN A 160 4.17 72.59 -124.11
CA ASN A 160 2.92 72.06 -123.55
C ASN A 160 3.02 70.56 -123.20
N THR A 161 3.63 69.73 -124.06
CA THR A 161 3.88 68.31 -123.76
C THR A 161 4.81 68.14 -122.55
N GLN A 162 5.87 68.95 -122.44
CA GLN A 162 6.76 68.94 -121.28
C GLN A 162 6.05 69.41 -120.00
N HIS A 163 5.18 70.43 -120.08
CA HIS A 163 4.40 70.91 -118.95
C HIS A 163 3.40 69.87 -118.46
N ASN A 164 2.65 69.23 -119.36
CA ASN A 164 1.74 68.13 -119.02
C ASN A 164 2.48 66.97 -118.35
N LEU A 165 3.62 66.54 -118.90
CA LEU A 165 4.45 65.48 -118.31
C LEU A 165 4.96 65.84 -116.91
N ILE A 166 5.28 67.12 -116.66
CA ILE A 166 5.66 67.61 -115.32
C ILE A 166 4.47 67.55 -114.36
N LEU A 167 3.25 67.88 -114.80
CA LEU A 167 2.03 67.79 -113.98
C LEU A 167 1.69 66.32 -113.66
N GLU A 168 1.71 65.43 -114.66
CA GLU A 168 1.51 63.99 -114.48
C GLU A 168 2.53 63.39 -113.49
N GLN A 169 3.80 63.80 -113.57
CA GLN A 169 4.83 63.38 -112.61
C GLN A 169 4.61 63.97 -111.20
N GLN A 170 4.10 65.19 -111.07
CA GLN A 170 3.75 65.79 -109.77
C GLN A 170 2.54 65.12 -109.12
N GLU A 171 1.54 64.72 -109.91
CA GLU A 171 0.37 63.96 -109.46
C GLU A 171 0.79 62.55 -109.01
N ALA A 172 1.50 61.80 -109.86
CA ALA A 172 2.00 60.47 -109.52
C ALA A 172 2.94 60.47 -108.29
N PHE A 173 3.74 61.52 -108.09
CA PHE A 173 4.56 61.69 -106.88
C PHE A 173 3.73 61.99 -105.64
N GLN A 174 2.65 62.78 -105.76
CA GLN A 174 1.72 63.04 -104.65
C GLN A 174 0.95 61.77 -104.26
N ASP A 175 0.44 61.01 -105.22
CA ASP A 175 -0.22 59.72 -104.98
C ASP A 175 0.73 58.71 -104.32
N HIS A 176 1.95 58.57 -104.84
CA HIS A 176 2.97 57.71 -104.22
C HIS A 176 3.29 58.17 -102.79
N LYS A 177 3.37 59.47 -102.53
CA LYS A 177 3.58 60.04 -101.19
C LYS A 177 2.40 59.75 -100.24
N MET A 178 1.15 59.91 -100.71
CA MET A 178 -0.05 59.60 -99.90
C MET A 178 -0.14 58.10 -99.59
N GLN A 179 0.07 57.24 -100.58
CA GLN A 179 0.08 55.79 -100.38
C GLN A 179 1.24 55.34 -99.46
N THR A 180 2.41 55.97 -99.57
CA THR A 180 3.56 55.69 -98.68
C THR A 180 3.27 56.15 -97.25
N ALA A 181 2.65 57.31 -97.05
CA ALA A 181 2.29 57.80 -95.71
C ALA A 181 1.29 56.85 -95.02
N SER A 182 0.25 56.42 -95.72
CA SER A 182 -0.73 55.42 -95.23
C SER A 182 -0.04 54.11 -94.85
N LYS A 183 0.82 53.56 -95.71
CA LYS A 183 1.59 52.32 -95.42
C LYS A 183 2.54 52.47 -94.24
N LEU A 184 3.14 53.64 -94.03
CA LEU A 184 3.99 53.92 -92.87
C LEU A 184 3.18 53.99 -91.57
N GLU A 185 1.96 54.53 -91.62
CA GLU A 185 1.05 54.54 -90.47
C GLU A 185 0.56 53.12 -90.12
N GLU A 186 0.17 52.33 -91.12
CA GLU A 186 -0.17 50.90 -90.94
C GLU A 186 1.00 50.12 -90.31
N LEU A 187 2.23 50.33 -90.79
CA LEU A 187 3.43 49.70 -90.22
C LEU A 187 3.68 50.14 -88.77
N ALA A 188 3.46 51.41 -88.43
CA ALA A 188 3.59 51.90 -87.05
C ALA A 188 2.54 51.27 -86.12
N GLN A 189 1.28 51.19 -86.55
CA GLN A 189 0.20 50.53 -85.80
C GLN A 189 0.46 49.02 -85.63
N LEU A 190 0.96 48.34 -86.67
CA LEU A 190 1.38 46.94 -86.59
C LEU A 190 2.57 46.73 -85.65
N GLN A 191 3.57 47.63 -85.66
CA GLN A 191 4.71 47.57 -84.74
C GLN A 191 4.28 47.78 -83.29
N GLU A 192 3.35 48.70 -83.02
CA GLU A 192 2.78 48.89 -81.68
C GLU A 192 2.01 47.63 -81.23
N ARG A 193 1.17 47.08 -82.10
CA ARG A 193 0.40 45.85 -81.83
C ARG A 193 1.30 44.65 -81.54
N VAL A 194 2.37 44.45 -82.32
CA VAL A 194 3.37 43.40 -82.07
C VAL A 194 4.10 43.62 -80.75
N SER A 195 4.43 44.87 -80.41
CA SER A 195 5.07 45.21 -79.13
C SER A 195 4.14 44.92 -77.94
N ARG A 196 2.86 45.30 -78.05
CA ARG A 196 1.82 45.03 -77.04
C ARG A 196 1.59 43.53 -76.83
N LEU A 197 1.40 42.76 -77.90
CA LEU A 197 1.25 41.30 -77.86
C LEU A 197 2.51 40.60 -77.29
N THR A 198 3.70 41.16 -77.51
CA THR A 198 4.95 40.63 -76.94
C THR A 198 5.02 40.85 -75.43
N LEU A 199 4.59 42.02 -74.93
CA LEU A 199 4.47 42.30 -73.50
C LEU A 199 3.38 41.44 -72.83
N GLU A 200 2.20 41.33 -73.45
CA GLU A 200 1.11 40.47 -72.97
C GLU A 200 1.56 39.00 -72.86
N LYS A 201 2.26 38.48 -73.88
CA LYS A 201 2.87 37.14 -73.86
C LYS A 201 3.90 36.97 -72.74
N GLY A 202 4.67 38.02 -72.42
CA GLY A 202 5.60 38.04 -71.27
C GLY A 202 4.87 37.98 -69.92
N ASN A 203 3.79 38.76 -69.79
CA ASN A 203 2.94 38.77 -68.60
C ASN A 203 2.27 37.41 -68.38
N PHE A 204 1.61 36.84 -69.40
CA PHE A 204 0.99 35.52 -69.33
C PHE A 204 2.00 34.42 -68.98
N ARG A 205 3.24 34.48 -69.51
CA ARG A 205 4.29 33.53 -69.12
C ARG A 205 4.66 33.65 -67.65
N THR A 206 4.86 34.88 -67.17
CA THR A 206 5.18 35.17 -65.75
C THR A 206 4.05 34.71 -64.83
N GLU A 207 2.79 34.85 -65.25
CA GLU A 207 1.62 34.38 -64.51
C GLU A 207 1.47 32.84 -64.52
N VAL A 208 1.75 32.17 -65.64
CA VAL A 208 1.85 30.70 -65.71
C VAL A 208 2.94 30.17 -64.79
N ASP A 209 4.14 30.78 -64.81
CA ASP A 209 5.25 30.39 -63.94
C ASP A 209 4.89 30.61 -62.45
N LYS A 210 4.13 31.67 -62.13
CA LYS A 210 3.58 31.92 -60.78
C LYS A 210 2.55 30.85 -60.37
N TYR A 211 1.58 30.50 -61.22
CA TYR A 211 0.61 29.44 -60.89
C TYR A 211 1.27 28.06 -60.77
N LYS A 212 2.32 27.79 -61.56
CA LYS A 212 3.12 26.57 -61.43
C LYS A 212 3.83 26.51 -60.08
N ALA A 213 4.48 27.59 -59.64
CA ALA A 213 5.12 27.66 -58.33
C ALA A 213 4.12 27.52 -57.15
N LEU A 214 2.92 28.11 -57.28
CA LEU A 214 1.84 27.93 -56.30
C LEU A 214 1.35 26.47 -56.26
N LEU A 215 1.19 25.81 -57.42
CA LEU A 215 0.78 24.41 -57.50
C LEU A 215 1.86 23.48 -56.90
N GLU A 216 3.14 23.72 -57.18
CA GLU A 216 4.25 22.97 -56.61
C GLU A 216 4.28 23.09 -55.07
N ASN A 217 4.14 24.31 -54.54
CA ASN A 217 4.05 24.55 -53.10
C ASN A 217 2.82 23.88 -52.46
N GLU A 218 1.66 23.95 -53.10
CA GLU A 218 0.42 23.28 -52.67
C GLU A 218 0.58 21.75 -52.64
N THR A 219 1.26 21.15 -53.63
CA THR A 219 1.56 19.72 -53.62
C THR A 219 2.60 19.32 -52.56
N ALA A 220 3.56 20.20 -52.25
CA ALA A 220 4.52 19.98 -51.17
C ALA A 220 3.83 20.05 -49.79
N SER A 221 2.94 21.03 -49.56
CA SER A 221 2.13 21.11 -48.33
C SER A 221 1.33 19.82 -48.14
N LYS A 222 0.57 19.40 -49.17
CA LYS A 222 -0.25 18.19 -49.12
C LYS A 222 0.56 16.92 -48.88
N ALA A 223 1.82 16.86 -49.29
CA ALA A 223 2.70 15.75 -48.98
C ALA A 223 3.10 15.71 -47.49
N GLU A 224 3.29 16.86 -46.83
CA GLU A 224 3.48 16.93 -45.37
C GLU A 224 2.17 16.72 -44.60
N ASP A 225 1.04 17.23 -45.09
CA ASP A 225 -0.29 16.98 -44.52
C ASP A 225 -0.63 15.49 -44.51
N VAL A 226 -0.28 14.76 -45.59
CA VAL A 226 -0.42 13.29 -45.64
C VAL A 226 0.53 12.58 -44.69
N LYS A 227 1.81 12.98 -44.61
CA LYS A 227 2.77 12.38 -43.66
C LYS A 227 2.35 12.58 -42.19
N THR A 228 1.82 13.75 -41.86
CA THR A 228 1.34 14.05 -40.50
C THR A 228 0.04 13.31 -40.18
N ALA A 229 -0.87 13.16 -41.15
CA ALA A 229 -2.03 12.28 -41.02
C ALA A 229 -1.63 10.80 -40.81
N ASP A 230 -0.67 10.28 -41.57
CA ASP A 230 -0.12 8.93 -41.42
C ASP A 230 0.56 8.71 -40.05
N ALA A 231 1.22 9.73 -39.50
CA ALA A 231 1.83 9.69 -38.18
C ALA A 231 0.76 9.65 -37.08
N LEU A 232 -0.22 10.56 -37.14
CA LEU A 232 -1.35 10.60 -36.20
C LEU A 232 -2.20 9.33 -36.26
N HIS A 233 -2.34 8.70 -37.43
CA HIS A 233 -3.03 7.43 -37.58
C HIS A 233 -2.30 6.31 -36.82
N LYS A 234 -0.97 6.21 -36.95
CA LYS A 234 -0.14 5.24 -36.21
C LYS A 234 -0.19 5.48 -34.71
N GLU A 235 -0.12 6.73 -34.25
CA GLU A 235 -0.29 7.08 -32.84
C GLU A 235 -1.66 6.60 -32.33
N LEU A 236 -2.73 6.84 -33.09
CA LEU A 236 -4.09 6.38 -32.77
C LEU A 236 -4.22 4.85 -32.76
N GLU A 237 -3.55 4.12 -33.65
CA GLU A 237 -3.47 2.65 -33.60
C GLU A 237 -2.74 2.15 -32.33
N THR A 238 -1.64 2.80 -31.92
CA THR A 238 -0.93 2.44 -30.67
C THR A 238 -1.78 2.73 -29.44
N LEU A 239 -2.54 3.83 -29.42
CA LEU A 239 -3.48 4.16 -28.34
C LEU A 239 -4.65 3.17 -28.28
N ILE A 240 -5.21 2.75 -29.43
CA ILE A 240 -6.24 1.69 -29.48
C ILE A 240 -5.68 0.37 -28.94
N SER A 241 -4.43 0.04 -29.26
CA SER A 241 -3.77 -1.19 -28.81
C SER A 241 -3.49 -1.17 -27.30
N SER A 242 -2.97 -0.05 -26.79
CA SER A 242 -2.79 0.19 -25.35
C SER A 242 -4.11 0.16 -24.59
N LYS A 243 -5.18 0.73 -25.16
CA LYS A 243 -6.51 0.69 -24.56
C LYS A 243 -7.01 -0.76 -24.40
N LYS A 244 -6.93 -1.57 -25.46
CA LYS A 244 -7.33 -2.99 -25.40
C LYS A 244 -6.54 -3.78 -24.35
N GLN A 245 -5.26 -3.49 -24.19
CA GLN A 245 -4.42 -4.11 -23.16
C GLN A 245 -4.88 -3.71 -21.75
N LEU A 246 -5.15 -2.43 -21.50
CA LEU A 246 -5.66 -1.92 -20.22
C LEU A 246 -7.07 -2.43 -19.90
N GLU A 247 -7.94 -2.61 -20.90
CA GLU A 247 -9.27 -3.23 -20.74
C GLU A 247 -9.13 -4.71 -20.30
N ALA A 248 -8.25 -5.48 -20.95
CA ALA A 248 -7.97 -6.86 -20.55
C ALA A 248 -7.33 -6.98 -19.16
N GLU A 249 -6.44 -6.05 -18.79
CA GLU A 249 -5.87 -5.97 -17.44
C GLU A 249 -6.94 -5.63 -16.39
N ASN A 250 -7.87 -4.71 -16.70
CA ASN A 250 -8.97 -4.37 -15.81
C ASN A 250 -9.88 -5.58 -15.54
N ASP A 251 -10.20 -6.37 -16.57
CA ASP A 251 -11.01 -7.58 -16.42
C ASP A 251 -10.27 -8.71 -15.68
N MET A 252 -8.95 -8.84 -15.82
CA MET A 252 -8.14 -9.72 -14.97
C MET A 252 -8.14 -9.28 -13.50
N LEU A 253 -8.00 -7.98 -13.22
CA LEU A 253 -8.05 -7.41 -11.87
C LEU A 253 -9.44 -7.56 -11.23
N ARG A 254 -10.52 -7.35 -12.01
CA ARG A 254 -11.91 -7.62 -11.58
C ARG A 254 -12.11 -9.09 -11.22
N LYS A 255 -11.63 -10.01 -12.05
CA LYS A 255 -11.70 -11.45 -11.76
C LYS A 255 -10.92 -11.80 -10.48
N THR A 256 -9.69 -11.32 -10.35
CA THR A 256 -8.86 -11.54 -9.15
C THR A 256 -9.55 -10.98 -7.89
N THR A 257 -10.22 -9.83 -8.01
CA THR A 257 -11.02 -9.23 -6.92
C THR A 257 -12.22 -10.09 -6.55
N ALA A 258 -12.93 -10.66 -7.54
CA ALA A 258 -14.04 -11.59 -7.30
C ALA A 258 -13.55 -12.89 -6.64
N ASP A 259 -12.48 -13.49 -7.15
CA ASP A 259 -11.85 -14.70 -6.60
C ASP A 259 -11.39 -14.45 -5.14
N MET A 260 -10.84 -13.27 -4.83
CA MET A 260 -10.49 -12.86 -3.45
C MET A 260 -11.70 -12.66 -2.55
N LEU A 261 -12.77 -12.00 -3.03
CA LEU A 261 -14.01 -11.81 -2.26
C LEU A 261 -14.68 -13.16 -1.94
N GLU A 262 -14.65 -14.11 -2.87
CA GLU A 262 -15.13 -15.46 -2.62
C GLU A 262 -14.22 -16.22 -1.64
N GLN A 263 -12.89 -16.06 -1.68
CA GLN A 263 -11.99 -16.61 -0.67
C GLN A 263 -12.26 -16.03 0.73
N ILE A 264 -12.47 -14.71 0.84
CA ILE A 264 -12.82 -14.03 2.11
C ILE A 264 -14.13 -14.59 2.65
N LYS A 265 -15.21 -14.60 1.85
CA LYS A 265 -16.51 -15.15 2.24
C LYS A 265 -16.42 -16.61 2.69
N ASN A 266 -15.63 -17.43 2.00
CA ASN A 266 -15.39 -18.83 2.37
C ASN A 266 -14.55 -18.98 3.66
N ALA A 267 -13.67 -18.03 3.97
CA ALA A 267 -12.93 -17.98 5.24
C ALA A 267 -13.83 -17.52 6.39
N GLU A 268 -14.62 -16.47 6.19
CA GLU A 268 -15.63 -15.96 7.14
C GLU A 268 -16.65 -17.05 7.50
N GLN A 269 -17.17 -17.79 6.52
CA GLN A 269 -18.05 -18.93 6.78
C GLN A 269 -17.36 -20.01 7.62
N LYS A 270 -16.12 -20.41 7.27
CA LYS A 270 -15.35 -21.41 8.05
C LYS A 270 -15.06 -20.97 9.49
N VAL A 271 -14.85 -19.67 9.71
CA VAL A 271 -14.66 -19.08 11.05
C VAL A 271 -15.98 -19.06 11.81
N THR A 272 -17.08 -18.66 11.16
CA THR A 272 -18.44 -18.68 11.71
C THR A 272 -18.85 -20.10 12.12
N ASP A 273 -18.69 -21.09 11.22
CA ASP A 273 -18.96 -22.50 11.48
C ASP A 273 -18.16 -23.05 12.67
N ARG A 274 -16.90 -22.62 12.84
CA ARG A 274 -16.06 -22.99 13.99
C ARG A 274 -16.60 -22.39 15.27
N PHE A 275 -16.86 -21.08 15.31
CA PHE A 275 -17.40 -20.44 16.51
C PHE A 275 -18.80 -20.96 16.87
N SER A 276 -19.68 -21.24 15.89
CA SER A 276 -20.98 -21.86 16.15
C SER A 276 -20.85 -23.26 16.76
N LYS A 277 -19.90 -24.08 16.28
CA LYS A 277 -19.61 -25.41 16.85
C LYS A 277 -19.00 -25.33 18.25
N GLU A 278 -18.06 -24.42 18.48
CA GLU A 278 -17.44 -24.22 19.79
C GLU A 278 -18.43 -23.67 20.82
N LEU A 279 -19.29 -22.71 20.43
CA LEU A 279 -20.34 -22.16 21.27
C LEU A 279 -21.42 -23.21 21.58
N ALA A 280 -21.78 -24.08 20.63
CA ALA A 280 -22.66 -25.22 20.89
C ALA A 280 -22.03 -26.22 21.88
N ALA A 281 -20.76 -26.58 21.69
CA ALA A 281 -20.04 -27.48 22.59
C ALA A 281 -19.88 -26.89 24.01
N LYS A 282 -19.60 -25.59 24.13
CA LYS A 282 -19.52 -24.89 25.42
C LYS A 282 -20.88 -24.73 26.09
N SER A 283 -21.95 -24.57 25.33
CA SER A 283 -23.33 -24.62 25.84
C SER A 283 -23.67 -26.01 26.40
N GLU A 284 -23.30 -27.09 25.68
CA GLU A 284 -23.49 -28.46 26.16
C GLU A 284 -22.64 -28.78 27.40
N GLU A 285 -21.40 -28.30 27.46
CA GLU A 285 -20.52 -28.42 28.64
C GLU A 285 -21.09 -27.67 29.84
N LEU A 286 -21.58 -26.43 29.65
CA LEU A 286 -22.25 -25.64 30.68
C LEU A 286 -23.53 -26.33 31.17
N GLN A 287 -24.33 -26.91 30.27
CA GLN A 287 -25.51 -27.68 30.64
C GLN A 287 -25.16 -28.95 31.45
N LYS A 288 -24.09 -29.67 31.08
CA LYS A 288 -23.56 -30.81 31.86
C LYS A 288 -23.06 -30.38 33.24
N LEU A 289 -22.38 -29.24 33.34
CA LEU A 289 -21.94 -28.66 34.61
C LEU A 289 -23.12 -28.19 35.47
N SER A 290 -24.15 -27.61 34.87
CA SER A 290 -25.40 -27.22 35.55
C SER A 290 -26.13 -28.43 36.15
N VAL A 291 -26.29 -29.51 35.37
CA VAL A 291 -26.84 -30.79 35.87
C VAL A 291 -25.98 -31.38 36.99
N LYS A 292 -24.64 -31.31 36.88
CA LYS A 292 -23.72 -31.76 37.94
C LYS A 292 -23.79 -30.90 39.20
N ALA A 293 -23.98 -29.59 39.07
CA ALA A 293 -24.18 -28.68 40.20
C ALA A 293 -25.52 -28.97 40.91
N ALA A 294 -26.59 -29.21 40.14
CA ALA A 294 -27.89 -29.60 40.68
C ALA A 294 -27.84 -30.94 41.43
N SER A 295 -27.15 -31.96 40.88
CA SER A 295 -27.01 -33.27 41.56
C SER A 295 -26.11 -33.20 42.80
N LEU A 296 -25.02 -32.42 42.77
CA LEU A 296 -24.19 -32.15 43.95
C LEU A 296 -24.96 -31.38 45.04
N ASN A 297 -25.79 -30.41 44.68
CA ASN A 297 -26.65 -29.69 45.63
C ASN A 297 -27.70 -30.62 46.25
N SER A 298 -28.30 -31.52 45.44
CA SER A 298 -29.20 -32.57 45.94
C SER A 298 -28.49 -33.48 46.94
N LEU A 299 -27.30 -34.01 46.59
CA LEU A 299 -26.47 -34.83 47.46
C LEU A 299 -26.08 -34.09 48.76
N MET A 300 -25.75 -32.80 48.69
CA MET A 300 -25.44 -31.99 49.87
C MET A 300 -26.66 -31.83 50.79
N ASN A 301 -27.87 -31.77 50.24
CA ASN A 301 -29.10 -31.72 51.04
C ASN A 301 -29.45 -33.09 51.63
N THR A 302 -29.20 -34.20 50.92
CA THR A 302 -29.24 -35.56 51.49
C THR A 302 -28.26 -35.70 52.65
N LEU A 303 -26.98 -35.36 52.46
CA LEU A 303 -25.96 -35.43 53.50
C LEU A 303 -26.28 -34.55 54.73
N LYS A 304 -26.90 -33.38 54.56
CA LYS A 304 -27.42 -32.59 55.68
C LYS A 304 -28.57 -33.29 56.40
N SER A 305 -29.48 -33.94 55.68
CA SER A 305 -30.56 -34.74 56.29
C SER A 305 -29.99 -35.90 57.10
N ASP A 306 -29.01 -36.61 56.53
CA ASP A 306 -28.32 -37.73 57.17
C ASP A 306 -27.54 -37.26 58.41
N GLU A 307 -26.84 -36.12 58.32
CA GLU A 307 -26.16 -35.48 59.46
C GLU A 307 -27.15 -35.11 60.59
N THR A 308 -28.33 -34.56 60.27
CA THR A 308 -29.36 -34.30 61.30
C THR A 308 -29.97 -35.57 61.88
N THR A 309 -29.92 -36.68 61.15
CA THR A 309 -30.39 -37.99 61.62
C THR A 309 -29.35 -38.63 62.53
N ALA A 310 -28.08 -38.70 62.11
CA ALA A 310 -26.96 -39.14 62.92
C ALA A 310 -26.80 -38.32 64.21
N LYS A 311 -27.07 -37.00 64.19
CA LYS A 311 -27.11 -36.17 65.41
C LYS A 311 -28.23 -36.57 66.39
N LYS A 312 -29.41 -36.98 65.90
CA LYS A 312 -30.49 -37.51 66.75
C LYS A 312 -30.12 -38.87 67.34
N GLU A 313 -29.49 -39.73 66.54
CA GLU A 313 -29.00 -41.04 67.01
C GLU A 313 -27.85 -40.90 68.03
N LEU A 314 -26.94 -39.95 67.83
CA LEU A 314 -25.88 -39.62 68.79
C LEU A 314 -26.47 -39.17 70.13
N GLU A 315 -27.45 -38.24 70.14
CA GLU A 315 -28.12 -37.83 71.37
C GLU A 315 -28.95 -38.97 72.00
N LYS A 316 -29.53 -39.88 71.20
CA LYS A 316 -30.18 -41.10 71.71
C LYS A 316 -29.17 -42.02 72.41
N LEU A 317 -28.06 -42.36 71.77
CA LEU A 317 -26.98 -43.19 72.32
C LEU A 317 -26.34 -42.55 73.56
N LYS A 318 -26.18 -41.23 73.58
CA LYS A 318 -25.71 -40.44 74.73
C LYS A 318 -26.68 -40.52 75.92
N ASN A 319 -27.99 -40.47 75.67
CA ASN A 319 -29.01 -40.68 76.70
C ASN A 319 -29.05 -42.13 77.20
N GLU A 320 -28.93 -43.13 76.31
CA GLU A 320 -28.83 -44.54 76.66
C GLU A 320 -27.57 -44.83 77.49
N ASN A 321 -26.41 -44.28 77.10
CA ASN A 321 -25.16 -44.38 77.85
C ASN A 321 -25.28 -43.68 79.23
N ARG A 322 -25.95 -42.52 79.32
CA ARG A 322 -26.26 -41.90 80.62
C ARG A 322 -27.12 -42.82 81.50
N LEU A 323 -28.12 -43.50 80.92
CA LEU A 323 -28.97 -44.44 81.64
C LEU A 323 -28.19 -45.69 82.11
N ILE A 324 -27.30 -46.22 81.26
CA ILE A 324 -26.39 -47.33 81.58
C ILE A 324 -25.40 -46.92 82.67
N SER A 325 -24.83 -45.73 82.62
CA SER A 325 -23.96 -45.19 83.67
C SER A 325 -24.69 -45.08 85.01
N VAL A 326 -25.93 -44.59 85.02
CA VAL A 326 -26.78 -44.54 86.23
C VAL A 326 -27.06 -45.96 86.76
N LYS A 327 -27.35 -46.92 85.87
CA LYS A 327 -27.55 -48.33 86.24
C LYS A 327 -26.27 -48.93 86.87
N TYR A 328 -25.09 -48.66 86.30
CA TYR A 328 -23.83 -49.12 86.87
C TYR A 328 -23.51 -48.47 88.22
N THR A 329 -23.77 -47.18 88.42
CA THR A 329 -23.60 -46.56 89.76
C THR A 329 -24.58 -47.12 90.78
N ASN A 330 -25.82 -47.43 90.38
CA ASN A 330 -26.79 -48.07 91.28
C ASN A 330 -26.36 -49.50 91.62
N GLN A 331 -25.94 -50.31 90.64
CA GLN A 331 -25.41 -51.65 90.90
C GLN A 331 -24.13 -51.62 91.73
N ALA A 332 -23.26 -50.62 91.58
CA ALA A 332 -22.09 -50.44 92.44
C ALA A 332 -22.49 -50.08 93.88
N ALA A 333 -23.54 -49.28 94.08
CA ALA A 333 -24.08 -48.97 95.41
C ALA A 333 -24.78 -50.20 96.05
N GLU A 334 -25.50 -51.00 95.27
CA GLU A 334 -26.08 -52.28 95.71
C GLU A 334 -24.99 -53.29 96.09
N GLN A 335 -23.94 -53.42 95.27
CA GLN A 335 -22.76 -54.24 95.57
C GLN A 335 -22.05 -53.76 96.84
N ALA A 336 -21.84 -52.45 97.02
CA ALA A 336 -21.26 -51.89 98.25
C ALA A 336 -22.14 -52.15 99.49
N SER A 337 -23.46 -52.06 99.34
CA SER A 337 -24.44 -52.37 100.41
C SER A 337 -24.46 -53.87 100.76
N ALA A 338 -24.36 -54.74 99.76
CA ALA A 338 -24.22 -56.18 99.94
C ALA A 338 -22.88 -56.54 100.60
N GLN A 339 -21.78 -55.91 100.18
CA GLN A 339 -20.45 -56.08 100.76
C GLN A 339 -20.41 -55.62 102.23
N ALA A 340 -21.06 -54.49 102.55
CA ALA A 340 -21.19 -54.02 103.93
C ALA A 340 -21.99 -55.00 104.81
N LYS A 341 -23.10 -55.54 104.30
CA LYS A 341 -23.86 -56.61 104.97
C LYS A 341 -23.04 -57.88 105.15
N LEU A 342 -22.22 -58.27 104.18
CA LEU A 342 -21.29 -59.39 104.28
C LEU A 342 -20.21 -59.15 105.34
N VAL A 343 -19.68 -57.93 105.45
CA VAL A 343 -18.72 -57.55 106.49
C VAL A 343 -19.35 -57.60 107.88
N ASP A 344 -20.57 -57.11 108.06
CA ASP A 344 -21.26 -57.17 109.36
C ASP A 344 -21.75 -58.59 109.71
N GLN A 345 -22.12 -59.41 108.73
CA GLN A 345 -22.32 -60.85 108.92
C GLN A 345 -20.99 -61.55 109.28
N GLY A 346 -19.88 -61.17 108.67
CA GLY A 346 -18.53 -61.63 109.00
C GLY A 346 -18.18 -61.35 110.46
N LYS A 347 -18.29 -60.10 110.92
CA LYS A 347 -18.11 -59.73 112.33
C LYS A 347 -19.02 -60.52 113.27
N LYS A 348 -20.25 -60.83 112.86
CA LYS A 348 -21.20 -61.62 113.65
C LYS A 348 -20.84 -63.10 113.70
N ILE A 349 -20.26 -63.65 112.62
CA ILE A 349 -19.66 -64.99 112.60
C ILE A 349 -18.39 -65.02 113.46
N GLU A 350 -17.55 -63.99 113.44
CA GLU A 350 -16.38 -63.86 114.32
C GLU A 350 -16.78 -63.81 115.80
N SER A 351 -17.81 -63.02 116.16
CA SER A 351 -18.36 -62.99 117.52
C SER A 351 -18.93 -64.35 117.95
N LEU A 352 -19.74 -64.99 117.09
CA LEU A 352 -20.26 -66.33 117.38
C LEU A 352 -19.15 -67.38 117.45
N THR A 353 -18.06 -67.23 116.69
CA THR A 353 -16.88 -68.10 116.75
C THR A 353 -16.11 -67.87 118.06
N ALA A 354 -15.97 -66.63 118.53
CA ALA A 354 -15.38 -66.32 119.83
C ALA A 354 -16.22 -66.88 120.98
N ASP A 355 -17.55 -66.80 120.90
CA ASP A 355 -18.44 -67.34 121.91
C ASP A 355 -18.54 -68.89 121.85
N ILE A 356 -18.47 -69.52 120.67
CA ILE A 356 -18.28 -70.97 120.53
C ILE A 356 -16.97 -71.41 121.17
N ASN A 357 -15.86 -70.69 120.96
CA ASN A 357 -14.58 -71.01 121.60
C ASN A 357 -14.62 -70.85 123.14
N LYS A 358 -15.34 -69.84 123.66
CA LYS A 358 -15.61 -69.71 125.11
C LYS A 358 -16.45 -70.88 125.62
N LEU A 359 -17.52 -71.25 124.90
CA LEU A 359 -18.41 -72.34 125.27
C LEU A 359 -17.70 -73.70 125.21
N GLN A 360 -16.81 -73.94 124.23
CA GLN A 360 -15.98 -75.15 124.18
C GLN A 360 -14.99 -75.22 125.35
N LYS A 361 -14.36 -74.10 125.75
CA LYS A 361 -13.57 -74.06 127.00
C LYS A 361 -14.42 -74.35 128.22
N SER A 362 -15.54 -73.65 128.38
CA SER A 362 -16.47 -73.86 129.49
C SER A 362 -16.99 -75.30 129.56
N ASN A 363 -17.25 -75.93 128.41
CA ASN A 363 -17.73 -77.31 128.34
C ASN A 363 -16.62 -78.31 128.65
N ALA A 364 -15.37 -78.06 128.24
CA ALA A 364 -14.21 -78.88 128.63
C ALA A 364 -13.92 -78.80 130.14
N ASP A 365 -14.04 -77.61 130.74
CA ASP A 365 -13.85 -77.44 132.18
C ASP A 365 -15.04 -77.99 132.99
N LEU A 366 -16.28 -77.91 132.46
CA LEU A 366 -17.43 -78.64 133.01
C LEU A 366 -17.25 -80.16 132.89
N GLN A 367 -16.72 -80.68 131.78
CA GLN A 367 -16.51 -82.11 131.59
C GLN A 367 -15.46 -82.66 132.57
N ARG A 368 -14.36 -81.93 132.82
CA ARG A 368 -13.44 -82.22 133.93
C ARG A 368 -14.11 -82.22 135.30
N ASN A 369 -15.03 -81.28 135.54
CA ASN A 369 -15.78 -81.24 136.80
C ASN A 369 -16.78 -82.41 136.93
N VAL A 370 -17.31 -82.95 135.82
CA VAL A 370 -18.14 -84.16 135.80
C VAL A 370 -17.29 -85.42 136.06
N GLU A 371 -16.08 -85.52 135.49
CA GLU A 371 -15.13 -86.59 135.80
C GLU A 371 -14.73 -86.54 137.28
N LYS A 372 -14.41 -85.37 137.81
CA LYS A 372 -14.11 -85.18 139.24
C LYS A 372 -15.31 -85.44 140.16
N ALA A 373 -16.54 -85.21 139.67
CA ALA A 373 -17.76 -85.56 140.38
C ALA A 373 -18.04 -87.07 140.38
N SER A 374 -17.64 -87.82 139.34
CA SER A 374 -17.78 -89.28 139.33
C SER A 374 -16.78 -89.93 140.29
N GLU A 375 -15.55 -89.42 140.39
CA GLU A 375 -14.56 -89.81 141.42
C GLU A 375 -15.09 -89.56 142.84
N LEU A 376 -15.70 -88.40 143.09
CA LEU A 376 -16.36 -88.08 144.36
C LEU A 376 -17.60 -88.96 144.63
N THR A 377 -18.30 -89.41 143.59
CA THR A 377 -19.45 -90.33 143.73
C THR A 377 -18.98 -91.76 144.02
N GLN A 378 -17.90 -92.21 143.39
CA GLN A 378 -17.23 -93.50 143.65
C GLN A 378 -16.79 -93.56 145.12
N THR A 379 -16.02 -92.56 145.57
CA THR A 379 -15.51 -92.50 146.96
C THR A 379 -16.63 -92.33 147.99
N ASN A 380 -17.70 -91.60 147.69
CA ASN A 380 -18.87 -91.52 148.58
C ASN A 380 -19.65 -92.85 148.67
N ASN A 381 -19.73 -93.62 147.57
CA ASN A 381 -20.33 -94.96 147.58
C ASN A 381 -19.50 -95.94 148.42
N ASP A 382 -18.17 -95.89 148.33
CA ASP A 382 -17.29 -96.74 149.14
C ASP A 382 -17.27 -96.30 150.62
N LEU A 383 -17.39 -95.00 150.92
CA LEU A 383 -17.70 -94.52 152.28
C LEU A 383 -19.06 -95.04 152.78
N SER A 384 -20.09 -95.10 151.92
CA SER A 384 -21.40 -95.63 152.31
C SER A 384 -21.34 -97.13 152.64
N LYS A 385 -20.59 -97.93 151.86
CA LYS A 385 -20.34 -99.34 152.21
C LYS A 385 -19.59 -99.48 153.53
N ALA A 386 -18.53 -98.68 153.72
CA ALA A 386 -17.76 -98.68 154.97
C ALA A 386 -18.64 -98.28 156.18
N LYS A 387 -19.55 -97.31 155.99
CA LYS A 387 -20.56 -96.93 156.98
C LYS A 387 -21.54 -98.09 157.25
N ASP A 388 -22.07 -98.76 156.23
CA ASP A 388 -23.03 -99.85 156.40
C ASP A 388 -22.39 -101.07 157.11
N ASP A 389 -21.13 -101.39 156.81
CA ASP A 389 -20.40 -102.46 157.50
C ASP A 389 -19.96 -102.07 158.92
N LEU A 390 -19.63 -100.79 159.17
CA LEU A 390 -19.49 -100.26 160.53
C LEU A 390 -20.83 -100.31 161.28
N GLN A 391 -21.95 -100.02 160.64
CA GLN A 391 -23.28 -100.02 161.25
C GLN A 391 -23.77 -101.46 161.55
N LYS A 392 -23.40 -102.45 160.74
CA LYS A 392 -23.55 -103.89 161.06
C LYS A 392 -22.70 -104.30 162.27
N ARG A 393 -21.43 -103.87 162.34
CA ARG A 393 -20.56 -104.12 163.50
C ARG A 393 -21.08 -103.43 164.77
N LEU A 394 -21.64 -102.24 164.65
CA LEU A 394 -22.25 -101.51 165.76
C LEU A 394 -23.52 -102.24 166.25
N ALA A 395 -24.32 -102.78 165.33
CA ALA A 395 -25.46 -103.64 165.69
C ALA A 395 -25.04 -104.96 166.37
N SER A 396 -23.96 -105.63 165.92
CA SER A 396 -23.48 -106.83 166.62
C SER A 396 -22.92 -106.51 168.00
N LEU A 397 -22.15 -105.42 168.13
CA LEU A 397 -21.67 -104.91 169.41
C LEU A 397 -22.81 -104.50 170.37
N ASP A 398 -23.91 -103.92 169.87
CA ASP A 398 -25.07 -103.60 170.71
C ASP A 398 -25.76 -104.88 171.22
N THR A 399 -25.86 -105.93 170.40
CA THR A 399 -26.35 -107.24 170.86
C THR A 399 -25.40 -107.93 171.85
N GLU A 400 -24.08 -107.86 171.63
CA GLU A 400 -23.07 -108.41 172.54
C GLU A 400 -23.09 -107.67 173.89
N LEU A 401 -23.20 -106.33 173.86
CA LEU A 401 -23.29 -105.49 175.05
C LEU A 401 -24.60 -105.72 175.82
N ARG A 402 -25.69 -106.04 175.11
CA ARG A 402 -26.98 -106.41 175.73
C ARG A 402 -26.90 -107.77 176.42
N VAL A 403 -26.28 -108.78 175.78
CA VAL A 403 -26.01 -110.09 176.39
C VAL A 403 -25.05 -109.94 177.59
N ALA A 404 -24.00 -109.13 177.48
CA ALA A 404 -23.09 -108.84 178.58
C ALA A 404 -23.78 -108.15 179.77
N LYS A 405 -24.76 -107.28 179.49
CA LYS A 405 -25.55 -106.59 180.51
C LYS A 405 -26.52 -107.51 181.26
N ASP A 406 -27.17 -108.44 180.55
CA ASP A 406 -28.04 -109.44 181.19
C ASP A 406 -27.21 -110.44 182.01
N ASN A 407 -26.03 -110.85 181.51
CA ASN A 407 -25.06 -111.67 182.27
C ASN A 407 -24.50 -110.95 183.51
N ALA A 408 -24.33 -109.63 183.47
CA ALA A 408 -23.94 -108.86 184.66
C ALA A 408 -25.08 -108.82 185.71
N MET A 409 -26.33 -108.82 185.27
CA MET A 409 -27.50 -108.77 186.16
C MET A 409 -27.75 -110.12 186.87
N THR A 410 -27.51 -111.25 186.19
CA THR A 410 -27.53 -112.57 186.84
C THR A 410 -26.38 -112.74 187.84
N ALA A 411 -25.15 -112.37 187.45
CA ALA A 411 -23.99 -112.40 188.35
C ALA A 411 -24.19 -111.54 189.62
N GLN A 412 -24.88 -110.40 189.51
CA GLN A 412 -25.19 -109.54 190.66
C GLN A 412 -26.15 -110.19 191.66
N ASN A 413 -27.09 -111.03 191.21
CA ASN A 413 -28.01 -111.76 192.09
C ASN A 413 -27.32 -112.95 192.82
N GLU A 414 -26.40 -113.64 192.15
CA GLU A 414 -25.67 -114.76 192.76
C GLU A 414 -24.70 -114.29 193.86
N VAL A 415 -24.02 -113.16 193.65
CA VAL A 415 -23.07 -112.56 194.61
C VAL A 415 -23.72 -112.15 195.94
N GLN A 416 -25.04 -111.89 195.97
CA GLN A 416 -25.75 -111.58 197.22
C GLN A 416 -26.23 -112.84 197.96
N THR A 417 -26.28 -113.99 197.28
CA THR A 417 -26.82 -115.25 197.84
C THR A 417 -25.75 -116.13 198.50
N LEU A 418 -24.48 -116.01 198.07
CA LEU A 418 -23.34 -116.79 198.59
C LEU A 418 -22.25 -115.90 199.23
N LYS A 419 -22.66 -115.11 200.23
CA LYS A 419 -21.73 -114.37 201.11
C LYS A 419 -21.96 -114.61 202.62
N ILE A 420 -22.62 -115.73 202.92
CA ILE A 420 -22.72 -116.38 204.23
C ILE A 420 -22.15 -117.78 204.03
N GLU A 421 -21.12 -118.14 204.78
CA GLU A 421 -20.25 -119.34 204.64
C GLU A 421 -19.55 -119.57 203.27
N ALA A 422 -18.26 -119.94 203.17
CA ALA A 422 -17.18 -120.04 204.17
C ALA A 422 -15.75 -119.94 203.54
N ALA A 423 -14.75 -119.90 204.42
CA ALA A 423 -13.37 -119.43 204.27
C ALA A 423 -12.34 -120.22 203.40
N LYS A 424 -11.30 -119.46 202.96
CA LYS A 424 -9.86 -119.80 202.72
C LYS A 424 -9.39 -120.53 201.43
N ALA A 425 -8.23 -120.04 200.92
CA ALA A 425 -7.20 -120.69 200.08
C ALA A 425 -7.50 -120.96 198.57
N THR A 426 -6.58 -120.85 197.59
CA THR A 426 -5.45 -119.89 197.33
C THR A 426 -4.91 -120.01 195.87
N ALA A 427 -4.45 -118.87 195.30
CA ALA A 427 -3.31 -118.70 194.36
C ALA A 427 -3.28 -119.17 192.86
N THR A 428 -2.95 -118.20 191.98
CA THR A 428 -2.06 -118.24 190.76
C THR A 428 -2.40 -119.10 189.51
N GLY A 429 -2.05 -118.69 188.27
CA GLY A 429 -1.45 -117.43 187.78
C GLY A 429 -0.74 -117.52 186.39
N SER A 430 -0.18 -116.40 185.88
CA SER A 430 0.68 -116.27 184.65
C SER A 430 -0.06 -116.43 183.29
N ASN A 431 0.44 -116.16 182.05
CA ASN A 431 1.14 -115.05 181.31
C ASN A 431 0.82 -115.30 179.78
N ASN A 432 1.12 -114.57 178.69
CA ASN A 432 1.85 -113.36 178.20
C ASN A 432 1.00 -112.78 177.01
N ASP A 433 1.20 -111.64 176.32
CA ASP A 433 2.26 -110.61 176.12
C ASP A 433 3.21 -110.70 174.87
N LYS A 434 3.59 -109.51 174.36
CA LYS A 434 4.71 -109.07 173.47
C LYS A 434 4.39 -108.49 172.07
N ALA A 435 3.28 -108.87 171.44
CA ALA A 435 3.07 -108.64 170.00
C ALA A 435 2.49 -107.27 169.57
N LEU A 436 2.30 -106.29 170.47
CA LEU A 436 1.68 -105.00 170.13
C LEU A 436 2.65 -103.94 169.56
N MET A 437 3.95 -104.04 169.86
CA MET A 437 4.94 -103.02 169.45
C MET A 437 5.25 -103.05 167.94
N GLU A 438 5.27 -104.23 167.35
CA GLU A 438 5.63 -104.44 165.93
C GLU A 438 4.62 -103.75 164.99
N ARG A 439 3.35 -103.65 165.41
CA ARG A 439 2.26 -103.03 164.64
C ARG A 439 2.24 -101.49 164.69
N ILE A 440 3.14 -100.87 165.46
CA ILE A 440 3.29 -99.41 165.53
C ILE A 440 4.35 -98.95 164.51
N HIS A 441 5.47 -99.68 164.39
CA HIS A 441 6.57 -99.34 163.48
C HIS A 441 6.13 -99.33 162.00
N ASP A 442 5.31 -100.30 161.58
CA ASP A 442 4.71 -100.43 160.24
C ASP A 442 3.80 -99.25 159.82
N LEU A 443 3.40 -98.39 160.76
CA LEU A 443 2.53 -97.25 160.53
C LEU A 443 3.28 -95.91 160.49
N GLU A 444 4.48 -95.82 161.06
CA GLU A 444 5.29 -94.59 161.04
C GLU A 444 6.08 -94.46 159.73
N GLU A 445 6.60 -95.56 159.17
CA GLU A 445 7.33 -95.56 157.89
C GLU A 445 6.48 -95.02 156.73
N LYS A 446 5.21 -95.48 156.64
CA LYS A 446 4.23 -95.01 155.63
C LYS A 446 3.85 -93.54 155.72
N LYS A 447 4.24 -92.83 156.78
CA LYS A 447 4.06 -91.37 156.88
C LYS A 447 5.12 -90.60 156.09
N GLY A 448 6.35 -91.10 156.05
CA GLY A 448 7.50 -90.41 155.41
C GLY A 448 7.37 -90.27 153.90
N ASP A 449 6.93 -91.35 153.22
CA ASP A 449 6.77 -91.38 151.76
C ASP A 449 5.78 -90.32 151.25
N LEU A 450 4.71 -90.06 152.01
CA LEU A 450 3.67 -89.11 151.63
C LEU A 450 4.10 -87.63 151.77
N GLU A 451 5.05 -87.32 152.66
CA GLU A 451 5.53 -85.95 152.86
C GLU A 451 6.52 -85.52 151.75
N SER A 452 7.30 -86.46 151.20
CA SER A 452 8.24 -86.17 150.09
C SER A 452 7.53 -85.84 148.77
N ALA A 453 6.48 -86.59 148.42
CA ALA A 453 5.76 -86.42 147.15
C ALA A 453 5.09 -85.04 146.98
N LEU A 454 4.82 -84.34 148.09
CA LEU A 454 4.13 -83.04 148.09
C LEU A 454 5.08 -81.87 147.73
N ALA A 455 6.39 -82.04 147.95
CA ALA A 455 7.38 -81.00 147.67
C ALA A 455 7.61 -80.76 146.16
N GLU A 456 7.72 -81.83 145.37
CA GLU A 456 8.09 -81.75 143.94
C GLU A 456 7.05 -81.00 143.09
N TRP A 457 5.76 -81.24 143.35
CA TRP A 457 4.65 -80.59 142.64
C TRP A 457 4.65 -79.06 142.76
N THR A 458 5.24 -78.52 143.84
CA THR A 458 5.25 -77.07 144.11
C THR A 458 6.27 -76.32 143.24
N GLN A 459 7.35 -76.96 142.78
CA GLN A 459 8.34 -76.29 141.92
C GLN A 459 7.84 -76.07 140.48
N LEU A 460 7.05 -77.01 139.92
CA LEU A 460 6.72 -77.02 138.50
C LEU A 460 5.85 -75.81 138.08
N ALA A 461 4.93 -75.39 138.94
CA ALA A 461 3.97 -74.31 138.65
C ALA A 461 4.62 -72.94 138.41
N ASN A 462 5.76 -72.65 139.05
CA ASN A 462 6.37 -71.32 139.03
C ASN A 462 7.11 -70.98 137.72
N ARG A 463 7.41 -71.97 136.85
CA ARG A 463 8.18 -71.74 135.62
C ARG A 463 7.36 -71.17 134.45
N SER A 464 6.09 -71.56 134.32
CA SER A 464 5.27 -71.28 133.13
C SER A 464 4.82 -69.82 133.00
N TYR A 465 4.67 -69.11 134.12
CA TYR A 465 4.14 -67.73 134.12
C TYR A 465 5.09 -66.69 133.51
N ALA A 466 6.40 -66.96 133.51
CA ALA A 466 7.43 -65.99 133.13
C ALA A 466 7.58 -65.73 131.61
N GLU A 467 7.10 -66.65 130.75
CA GLU A 467 7.31 -66.53 129.31
C GLU A 467 6.27 -65.63 128.62
N TYR A 468 5.03 -65.64 129.12
CA TYR A 468 3.89 -64.93 128.53
C TYR A 468 4.11 -63.41 128.37
N GLN A 469 4.78 -62.75 129.33
CA GLN A 469 5.00 -61.30 129.25
C GLN A 469 5.87 -60.85 128.06
N LYS A 470 6.70 -61.72 127.48
CA LYS A 470 7.70 -61.32 126.47
C LYS A 470 7.11 -60.98 125.08
N LEU A 471 5.91 -61.47 124.75
CA LEU A 471 5.35 -61.34 123.39
C LEU A 471 4.63 -60.00 123.10
N LEU A 472 4.29 -59.23 124.14
CA LEU A 472 3.38 -58.07 124.01
C LEU A 472 3.83 -56.94 123.05
N PRO A 473 5.14 -56.58 122.95
CA PRO A 473 5.55 -55.44 122.11
C PRO A 473 5.29 -55.62 120.60
N LEU A 474 5.44 -56.84 120.10
CA LEU A 474 5.47 -57.15 118.66
C LEU A 474 4.18 -56.74 117.91
N TYR A 475 3.04 -56.75 118.63
CA TYR A 475 1.73 -56.39 118.09
C TYR A 475 1.57 -54.89 117.75
N LYS A 476 2.39 -54.01 118.32
CA LYS A 476 2.25 -52.56 118.11
C LYS A 476 2.87 -52.08 116.79
N ASP A 477 3.96 -52.68 116.36
CA ASP A 477 4.64 -52.27 115.12
C ASP A 477 3.83 -52.63 113.86
N THR A 478 3.12 -53.77 113.89
CA THR A 478 2.24 -54.20 112.79
C THR A 478 1.10 -53.23 112.49
N GLU A 479 0.59 -52.51 113.49
CA GLU A 479 -0.49 -51.54 113.29
C GLU A 479 0.02 -50.23 112.65
N LYS A 480 1.29 -49.90 112.84
CA LYS A 480 1.92 -48.68 112.29
C LYS A 480 2.05 -48.75 110.77
N TYR A 481 2.51 -49.89 110.23
CA TYR A 481 2.65 -50.11 108.78
C TYR A 481 1.33 -50.04 107.99
N ARG A 482 0.19 -50.23 108.65
CA ARG A 482 -1.14 -50.18 108.03
C ARG A 482 -1.50 -48.76 107.57
N ASN A 483 -1.07 -47.73 108.30
CA ASN A 483 -1.41 -46.34 108.00
C ASN A 483 -0.56 -45.80 106.83
N ASP A 484 0.74 -46.09 106.83
CA ASP A 484 1.69 -45.74 105.75
C ASP A 484 1.27 -46.22 104.35
N ALA A 485 0.48 -47.30 104.28
CA ALA A 485 -0.08 -47.80 103.02
C ALA A 485 -1.25 -46.94 102.51
N SER A 486 -2.11 -46.46 103.42
CA SER A 486 -3.30 -45.65 103.09
C SER A 486 -2.94 -44.33 102.42
N ASP A 487 -1.93 -43.64 102.91
CA ASP A 487 -1.54 -42.32 102.38
C ASP A 487 -0.92 -42.41 100.97
N LYS A 488 -0.26 -43.52 100.65
CA LYS A 488 0.29 -43.80 99.31
C LYS A 488 -0.82 -44.08 98.29
N GLU A 489 -1.91 -44.74 98.71
CA GLU A 489 -3.11 -44.97 97.89
C GLU A 489 -3.76 -43.65 97.43
N VAL A 490 -3.69 -42.59 98.24
CA VAL A 490 -4.18 -41.24 97.90
C VAL A 490 -3.29 -40.58 96.84
N GLN A 491 -1.96 -40.62 97.01
CA GLN A 491 -1.02 -40.02 96.05
C GLN A 491 -1.11 -40.65 94.65
N ILE A 492 -1.32 -41.98 94.58
CA ILE A 492 -1.49 -42.71 93.32
C ILE A 492 -2.73 -42.23 92.53
N LYS A 493 -3.80 -41.78 93.21
CA LYS A 493 -5.02 -41.29 92.55
C LYS A 493 -4.82 -39.93 91.88
N GLU A 494 -4.12 -39.00 92.51
CA GLU A 494 -3.87 -37.68 91.90
C GLU A 494 -2.87 -37.75 90.74
N LEU A 495 -1.84 -38.60 90.84
CA LEU A 495 -0.90 -38.83 89.73
C LEU A 495 -1.58 -39.41 88.49
N LYS A 496 -2.56 -40.32 88.66
CA LYS A 496 -3.39 -40.83 87.54
C LYS A 496 -4.26 -39.74 86.91
N ARG A 497 -4.74 -38.76 87.70
CA ARG A 497 -5.53 -37.61 87.21
C ARG A 497 -4.72 -36.68 86.33
N LEU A 498 -3.44 -36.48 86.64
CA LEU A 498 -2.52 -35.64 85.87
C LEU A 498 -2.05 -36.30 84.55
N LEU A 499 -1.94 -37.63 84.51
CA LEU A 499 -1.63 -38.36 83.27
C LEU A 499 -2.77 -38.23 82.24
N ALA A 500 -4.02 -38.46 82.65
CA ALA A 500 -5.19 -38.38 81.76
C ALA A 500 -5.41 -37.00 81.12
N ALA A 501 -4.84 -35.93 81.70
CA ALA A 501 -4.88 -34.58 81.14
C ALA A 501 -3.82 -34.33 80.04
N LYS A 502 -2.83 -35.22 79.88
CA LYS A 502 -1.66 -35.01 79.00
C LYS A 502 -1.81 -35.68 77.63
N ASP A 503 -2.58 -36.76 77.54
CA ASP A 503 -2.71 -37.57 76.32
C ASP A 503 -3.64 -36.94 75.25
N ALA A 504 -4.33 -35.85 75.58
CA ALA A 504 -5.33 -35.22 74.70
C ALA A 504 -4.77 -34.17 73.71
N GLN A 505 -3.46 -33.86 73.74
CA GLN A 505 -2.89 -32.71 73.00
C GLN A 505 -1.56 -33.00 72.27
N SER A 506 -1.37 -34.22 71.74
CA SER A 506 -0.25 -34.52 70.84
C SER A 506 -0.49 -35.76 69.96
N ASN A 507 -0.59 -35.59 68.63
CA ASN A 507 -0.32 -36.64 67.65
C ASN A 507 -0.19 -36.05 66.23
N GLY A 508 0.86 -36.46 65.48
CA GLY A 508 1.19 -35.95 64.13
C GLY A 508 2.18 -34.77 64.11
N ALA A 509 3.42 -34.85 64.62
CA ALA A 509 4.51 -35.83 64.43
C ALA A 509 5.39 -35.56 63.19
N GLY A 510 6.67 -35.20 63.40
CA GLY A 510 7.66 -35.02 62.32
C GLY A 510 8.98 -34.35 62.72
N ALA A 511 9.90 -35.09 63.37
CA ALA A 511 11.30 -34.75 63.70
C ALA A 511 11.56 -33.52 64.64
N GLY A 512 12.60 -33.50 65.48
CA GLY A 512 13.54 -34.57 65.84
C GLY A 512 14.75 -34.09 66.70
N ALA A 513 15.39 -35.03 67.40
CA ALA A 513 16.67 -34.92 68.16
C ALA A 513 16.69 -34.23 69.55
N SER A 514 17.80 -34.46 70.26
CA SER A 514 18.21 -33.93 71.58
C SER A 514 17.50 -34.47 72.84
N ALA A 515 17.88 -35.68 73.26
CA ALA A 515 17.76 -36.13 74.65
C ALA A 515 19.14 -36.55 75.18
N GLY A 516 19.56 -36.00 76.32
CA GLY A 516 20.79 -36.40 77.04
C GLY A 516 22.06 -35.57 76.77
N ASP A 517 23.12 -35.98 77.46
CA ASP A 517 24.54 -35.67 77.25
C ASP A 517 25.08 -34.24 77.46
N ASP A 518 25.08 -33.84 78.74
CA ASP A 518 26.05 -32.89 79.35
C ASP A 518 27.54 -33.23 79.04
N ALA A 519 27.83 -34.42 78.51
CA ALA A 519 29.15 -34.78 77.99
C ALA A 519 29.69 -33.76 76.95
N VAL A 520 28.81 -33.09 76.19
CA VAL A 520 29.20 -32.04 75.24
C VAL A 520 29.83 -30.83 75.95
N TYR A 521 29.33 -30.46 77.13
CA TYR A 521 29.85 -29.33 77.92
C TYR A 521 31.31 -29.56 78.33
N TRP A 522 31.62 -30.76 78.83
CA TRP A 522 32.99 -31.14 79.20
C TRP A 522 33.90 -31.36 77.98
N LYS A 523 33.38 -31.90 76.88
CA LYS A 523 34.14 -32.09 75.63
C LYS A 523 34.63 -30.77 75.03
N ASN A 524 33.78 -29.75 74.97
CA ASN A 524 34.21 -28.43 74.51
C ASN A 524 35.27 -27.80 75.44
N LYS A 525 35.13 -27.99 76.75
CA LYS A 525 36.12 -27.53 77.74
C LYS A 525 37.50 -28.18 77.56
N TYR A 526 37.54 -29.41 77.05
CA TYR A 526 38.79 -30.13 76.73
C TYR A 526 39.41 -29.68 75.39
N ASN A 527 38.59 -29.48 74.35
CA ASN A 527 39.04 -29.00 73.04
C ASN A 527 39.68 -27.59 73.08
N VAL A 528 39.23 -26.74 74.01
CA VAL A 528 39.82 -25.41 74.26
C VAL A 528 41.26 -25.52 74.81
N LEU A 529 41.60 -26.58 75.55
CA LEU A 529 42.97 -26.79 76.07
C LEU A 529 43.94 -27.40 75.03
N LEU A 530 43.44 -28.21 74.10
CA LEU A 530 44.30 -28.92 73.12
C LEU A 530 44.74 -28.05 71.93
N SER A 531 44.23 -26.82 71.82
CA SER A 531 44.52 -25.89 70.71
C SER A 531 45.33 -24.66 71.14
N SER A 532 45.92 -24.65 72.33
CA SER A 532 46.76 -23.54 72.83
C SER A 532 48.26 -23.82 72.64
N ILE A 533 48.70 -23.78 71.38
CA ILE A 533 50.10 -23.58 70.93
C ILE A 533 50.06 -22.58 69.77
#